data_AF-A0A6P0UHI5-F1
#
_entry.id   AF-A0A6P0UHI5-F1
#
_cell.length_a   1.000
_cell.length_b   1.000
_cell.length_c   1.000
_cell.angle_alpha   90.00
_cell.angle_beta   90.00
_cell.angle_gamma   90.00
#
_symmetry.space_group_name_H-M   'P 1'
#
loop_
_entity.id
_entity.type
_entity.pdbx_description
1 polymer ?
#
loop_
_entity_poly.entity_id
_entity_poly.type
_entity_poly.pdbx_seq_one_letter_code
_entity_poly.pdbx_strand_id
1 'polypeptide(L)'
;MLIDNHGRKINYLRLAVTDRCNLRCHYCMPAEGIHFAKKDNLLSMEELKLLAGTLVDLGIDKIRLTGGEPFVRKDLMVLLRYLSSLTDIRELSMTTNATLIGPYIEELKSMGITNINLSLDAIRKETFEKITRRDQFDVVYGNLMTLIDKGFNLRINFIVLENQNEQDIIPILKLQEEYPVSVRFLEEMPFNGGSRNFQTIKWNYREILKYIGTFYPDYEPLESPETSTSLNYKIPGHAGSFGIIPSFSRTFCGSCNRLRITATGDVITCLYGKPKMNVREILRGNDPVSGLKKSIVEVIGKRAKTGFEAQEEHKGVFENSMTSIGG
;
A
#
# COMPACT_ATOMS: atom_id res chain seq x y z
N MET A 1 -11.28 -19.69 -7.79
CA MET A 1 -11.16 -18.31 -8.28
C MET A 1 -12.18 -17.45 -7.55
N LEU A 2 -11.75 -16.30 -7.01
CA LEU A 2 -12.62 -15.36 -6.29
C LEU A 2 -13.19 -14.33 -7.28
N ILE A 3 -14.51 -14.27 -7.36
CA ILE A 3 -15.26 -13.30 -8.18
C ILE A 3 -16.29 -12.65 -7.26
N ASP A 4 -16.42 -11.33 -7.31
CA ASP A 4 -17.43 -10.63 -6.53
C ASP A 4 -18.78 -10.48 -7.25
N ASN A 5 -19.76 -9.92 -6.53
CA ASN A 5 -21.12 -9.65 -7.01
C ASN A 5 -21.22 -8.63 -8.15
N HIS A 6 -20.09 -8.12 -8.67
CA HIS A 6 -20.02 -7.23 -9.83
C HIS A 6 -19.18 -7.82 -10.96
N GLY A 7 -18.76 -9.09 -10.85
CA GLY A 7 -17.96 -9.78 -11.87
C GLY A 7 -16.46 -9.47 -11.82
N ARG A 8 -15.97 -8.78 -10.78
CA ARG A 8 -14.54 -8.46 -10.66
C ARG A 8 -13.78 -9.68 -10.14
N LYS A 9 -12.70 -10.06 -10.82
CA LYS A 9 -11.77 -11.11 -10.34
C LYS A 9 -10.91 -10.56 -9.21
N ILE A 10 -10.94 -11.19 -8.04
CA ILE A 10 -10.20 -10.76 -6.86
C ILE A 10 -8.98 -11.66 -6.70
N ASN A 11 -7.83 -11.20 -7.16
CA ASN A 11 -6.59 -11.97 -7.18
C ASN A 11 -5.43 -11.29 -6.44
N TYR A 12 -5.66 -10.13 -5.84
CA TYR A 12 -4.61 -9.34 -5.19
C TYR A 12 -4.84 -9.16 -3.69
N LEU A 13 -4.08 -9.86 -2.87
CA LEU A 13 -4.06 -9.69 -1.42
C LEU A 13 -3.09 -8.59 -0.98
N ARG A 14 -3.57 -7.67 -0.14
CA ARG A 14 -2.75 -6.80 0.72
C ARG A 14 -2.81 -7.34 2.13
N LEU A 15 -1.68 -7.83 2.64
CA LEU A 15 -1.59 -8.47 3.95
C LEU A 15 -0.69 -7.64 4.87
N ALA A 16 -1.30 -7.02 5.87
CA ALA A 16 -0.55 -6.31 6.90
C ALA A 16 0.00 -7.31 7.92
N VAL A 17 1.30 -7.29 8.13
CA VAL A 17 1.96 -8.22 9.05
C VAL A 17 2.12 -7.62 10.45
N THR A 18 1.99 -6.31 10.60
CA THR A 18 2.08 -5.63 11.89
C THR A 18 1.30 -4.31 11.81
N ASP A 19 0.88 -3.79 12.94
CA ASP A 19 0.32 -2.45 13.08
C ASP A 19 1.36 -1.43 13.55
N ARG A 20 2.56 -1.88 13.92
CA ARG A 20 3.65 -1.04 14.42
C ARG A 20 4.41 -0.39 13.28
N CYS A 21 4.86 0.83 13.51
CA CYS A 21 5.76 1.57 12.63
C CYS A 21 6.85 2.25 13.46
N ASN A 22 8.02 2.46 12.88
CA ASN A 22 9.11 3.22 13.49
C ASN A 22 9.10 4.73 13.10
N LEU A 23 8.34 5.11 12.07
CA LEU A 23 8.00 6.49 11.76
C LEU A 23 6.72 6.95 12.47
N ARG A 24 6.46 8.27 12.50
CA ARG A 24 5.29 8.90 13.14
C ARG A 24 4.66 9.93 12.19
N CYS A 25 4.39 9.51 10.96
CA CYS A 25 3.95 10.41 9.90
C CYS A 25 2.67 11.15 10.29
N HIS A 26 2.62 12.47 10.10
CA HIS A 26 1.48 13.32 10.50
C HIS A 26 0.13 12.83 9.98
N TYR A 27 0.10 12.39 8.72
CA TYR A 27 -1.10 11.91 8.05
C TYR A 27 -1.46 10.45 8.41
N CYS A 28 -0.58 9.74 9.11
CA CYS A 28 -0.75 8.32 9.42
C CYS A 28 -1.04 8.11 10.92
N MET A 29 -0.28 8.79 11.78
CA MET A 29 -0.39 8.70 13.24
C MET A 29 -0.69 10.09 13.84
N PRO A 30 -1.80 10.25 14.59
CA PRO A 30 -2.12 11.52 15.24
C PRO A 30 -1.06 11.88 16.30
N ALA A 31 -1.02 13.17 16.68
CA ALA A 31 -0.09 13.67 17.69
C ALA A 31 -0.23 12.96 19.05
N GLU A 32 -1.46 12.60 19.42
CA GLU A 32 -1.78 11.86 20.64
C GLU A 32 -1.27 10.40 20.64
N GLY A 33 -0.81 9.89 19.49
CA GLY A 33 -0.36 8.52 19.31
C GLY A 33 -1.47 7.53 18.93
N ILE A 34 -1.11 6.25 18.79
CA ILE A 34 -2.03 5.16 18.46
C ILE A 34 -1.87 4.04 19.48
N HIS A 35 -2.99 3.44 19.90
CA HIS A 35 -2.97 2.20 20.67
C HIS A 35 -2.66 1.01 19.76
N PHE A 36 -1.40 0.58 19.78
CA PHE A 36 -1.01 -0.66 19.09
C PHE A 36 -1.66 -1.88 19.74
N ALA A 37 -2.06 -2.84 18.92
CA ALA A 37 -2.55 -4.12 19.32
C ALA A 37 -1.53 -4.84 20.21
N LYS A 38 -2.04 -5.45 21.29
CA LYS A 38 -1.29 -6.41 22.09
C LYS A 38 -0.81 -7.55 21.18
N LYS A 39 0.34 -8.14 21.48
CA LYS A 39 0.97 -9.18 20.65
C LYS A 39 0.00 -10.34 20.36
N ASP A 40 -0.77 -10.76 21.35
CA ASP A 40 -1.71 -11.90 21.23
C ASP A 40 -2.93 -11.60 20.34
N ASN A 41 -3.16 -10.31 20.04
CA ASN A 41 -4.20 -9.87 19.13
C ASN A 41 -3.74 -9.85 17.67
N LEU A 42 -2.44 -9.96 17.39
CA LEU A 42 -1.91 -10.06 16.04
C LEU A 42 -1.98 -11.51 15.55
N LEU A 43 -2.09 -11.67 14.23
CA LEU A 43 -1.91 -12.98 13.59
C LEU A 43 -0.45 -13.43 13.76
N SER A 44 -0.31 -14.62 14.34
CA SER A 44 0.94 -15.36 14.48
C SER A 44 1.50 -15.74 13.10
N MET A 45 2.76 -16.19 13.08
CA MET A 45 3.41 -16.61 11.84
C MET A 45 2.66 -17.78 11.17
N GLU A 46 2.24 -18.76 11.95
CA GLU A 46 1.51 -19.93 11.45
C GLU A 46 0.12 -19.55 10.92
N GLU A 47 -0.58 -18.64 11.62
CA GLU A 47 -1.86 -18.09 11.14
C GLU A 47 -1.70 -17.31 9.83
N LEU A 48 -0.63 -16.54 9.66
CA LEU A 48 -0.36 -15.81 8.42
C LEU A 48 -0.03 -16.73 7.25
N LYS A 49 0.76 -17.79 7.49
CA LYS A 49 1.06 -18.81 6.46
C LYS A 49 -0.22 -19.53 6.03
N LEU A 50 -1.00 -20.00 7.01
CA LEU A 50 -2.27 -20.69 6.77
C LEU A 50 -3.24 -19.80 5.97
N LEU A 51 -3.39 -18.55 6.39
CA LEU A 51 -4.21 -17.55 5.71
C LEU A 51 -3.76 -17.34 4.27
N ALA A 52 -2.47 -17.05 4.06
CA ALA A 52 -1.95 -16.75 2.72
C ALA A 52 -2.04 -17.97 1.79
N GLY A 53 -1.64 -19.15 2.24
CA GLY A 53 -1.75 -20.39 1.46
C GLY A 53 -3.21 -20.70 1.09
N THR A 54 -4.13 -20.59 2.05
CA THR A 54 -5.57 -20.81 1.79
C THR A 54 -6.14 -19.82 0.77
N LEU A 55 -5.68 -18.57 0.78
CA LEU A 55 -6.11 -17.55 -0.19
C LEU A 55 -5.50 -17.78 -1.58
N VAL A 56 -4.26 -18.29 -1.64
CA VAL A 56 -3.64 -18.71 -2.91
C VAL A 56 -4.44 -19.84 -3.55
N ASP A 57 -4.88 -20.85 -2.79
CA ASP A 57 -5.78 -21.91 -3.27
C ASP A 57 -7.09 -21.35 -3.86
N LEU A 58 -7.57 -20.21 -3.37
CA LEU A 58 -8.80 -19.57 -3.87
C LEU A 58 -8.57 -18.76 -5.15
N GLY A 59 -7.31 -18.59 -5.58
CA GLY A 59 -6.91 -17.88 -6.79
C GLY A 59 -6.32 -16.50 -6.56
N ILE A 60 -5.84 -16.19 -5.35
CA ILE A 60 -4.93 -15.05 -5.13
C ILE A 60 -3.58 -15.41 -5.75
N ASP A 61 -3.14 -14.64 -6.73
CA ASP A 61 -1.85 -14.81 -7.42
C ASP A 61 -0.91 -13.61 -7.23
N LYS A 62 -1.39 -12.54 -6.56
CA LYS A 62 -0.58 -11.39 -6.17
C LYS A 62 -0.69 -11.12 -4.68
N ILE A 63 0.44 -11.02 -4.01
CA ILE A 63 0.51 -10.66 -2.59
C ILE A 63 1.40 -9.45 -2.40
N ARG A 64 0.90 -8.46 -1.68
CA ARG A 64 1.68 -7.33 -1.17
C ARG A 64 1.70 -7.39 0.35
N LEU A 65 2.89 -7.55 0.92
CA LEU A 65 3.08 -7.40 2.36
C LEU A 65 3.20 -5.93 2.73
N THR A 66 2.50 -5.56 3.79
CA THR A 66 2.45 -4.21 4.35
C THR A 66 2.46 -4.30 5.88
N GLY A 67 2.15 -3.21 6.58
CA GLY A 67 1.95 -3.19 8.01
C GLY A 67 1.59 -1.79 8.48
N GLY A 68 2.18 -1.38 9.62
CA GLY A 68 2.83 -0.08 9.67
C GLY A 68 4.12 -0.15 8.85
N GLU A 69 5.23 -0.51 9.49
CA GLU A 69 6.49 -0.86 8.80
C GLU A 69 6.75 -2.38 8.91
N PRO A 70 6.67 -3.15 7.82
CA PRO A 70 6.84 -4.61 7.87
C PRO A 70 8.12 -5.05 8.58
N PHE A 71 9.26 -4.41 8.32
CA PHE A 71 10.56 -4.83 8.85
C PHE A 71 10.72 -4.61 10.37
N VAL A 72 9.74 -3.97 11.03
CA VAL A 72 9.66 -3.98 12.51
C VAL A 72 9.28 -5.35 13.06
N ARG A 73 8.62 -6.20 12.25
CA ARG A 73 8.24 -7.56 12.64
C ARG A 73 9.45 -8.51 12.52
N LYS A 74 9.97 -8.94 13.68
CA LYS A 74 11.19 -9.77 13.80
C LYS A 74 11.22 -11.03 12.94
N ASP A 75 10.07 -11.68 12.76
CA ASP A 75 9.95 -12.96 12.05
C ASP A 75 9.48 -12.81 10.59
N LEU A 76 9.43 -11.59 10.04
CA LEU A 76 8.95 -11.32 8.68
C LEU A 76 9.60 -12.20 7.60
N MET A 77 10.92 -12.39 7.68
CA MET A 77 11.64 -13.20 6.67
C MET A 77 11.17 -14.66 6.64
N VAL A 78 10.63 -15.19 7.74
CA VAL A 78 10.01 -16.53 7.77
C VAL A 78 8.78 -16.58 6.86
N LEU A 79 7.95 -15.54 6.90
CA LEU A 79 6.78 -15.43 6.02
C LEU A 79 7.19 -15.27 4.57
N LEU A 80 8.14 -14.38 4.28
CA LEU A 80 8.60 -14.12 2.92
C LEU A 80 9.18 -15.37 2.27
N ARG A 81 10.01 -16.15 3.00
CA ARG A 81 10.51 -17.44 2.52
C ARG A 81 9.39 -18.42 2.20
N TYR A 82 8.41 -18.56 3.09
CA TYR A 82 7.23 -19.39 2.84
C TYR A 82 6.47 -18.93 1.58
N LEU A 83 6.14 -17.65 1.47
CA LEU A 83 5.41 -17.12 0.32
C LEU A 83 6.20 -17.27 -0.99
N SER A 84 7.51 -17.05 -0.98
CA SER A 84 8.36 -17.24 -2.16
C SER A 84 8.44 -18.69 -2.62
N SER A 85 8.13 -19.66 -1.73
CA SER A 85 8.09 -21.09 -2.08
C SER A 85 6.77 -21.53 -2.72
N LEU A 86 5.73 -20.69 -2.70
CA LEU A 86 4.43 -21.00 -3.30
C LEU A 86 4.47 -20.76 -4.82
N THR A 87 4.24 -21.80 -5.61
CA THR A 87 4.37 -21.78 -7.07
C THR A 87 3.28 -20.97 -7.78
N ASP A 88 2.11 -20.81 -7.15
CA ASP A 88 0.95 -20.14 -7.76
C ASP A 88 0.94 -18.62 -7.54
N ILE A 89 1.96 -18.06 -6.87
CA ILE A 89 2.12 -16.62 -6.71
C ILE A 89 2.90 -16.05 -7.91
N ARG A 90 2.20 -15.28 -8.74
CA ARG A 90 2.78 -14.54 -9.87
C ARG A 90 3.57 -13.30 -9.43
N GLU A 91 3.14 -12.63 -8.36
CA GLU A 91 3.77 -11.39 -7.90
C GLU A 91 3.78 -11.31 -6.37
N LEU A 92 4.97 -11.35 -5.78
CA LEU A 92 5.21 -11.00 -4.38
C LEU A 92 5.88 -9.63 -4.30
N SER A 93 5.29 -8.71 -3.54
CA SER A 93 5.77 -7.35 -3.40
C SER A 93 5.68 -6.86 -1.95
N MET A 94 6.37 -5.77 -1.66
CA MET A 94 6.33 -5.15 -0.33
C MET A 94 6.04 -3.65 -0.42
N THR A 95 5.40 -3.11 0.62
CA THR A 95 5.41 -1.67 0.91
C THR A 95 6.26 -1.42 2.16
N THR A 96 7.22 -0.51 2.10
CA THR A 96 8.08 -0.15 3.24
C THR A 96 8.42 1.34 3.20
N ASN A 97 8.72 1.94 4.35
CA ASN A 97 9.35 3.24 4.44
C ASN A 97 10.89 3.19 4.25
N ALA A 98 11.44 1.99 4.01
CA ALA A 98 12.84 1.70 3.73
C ALA A 98 13.84 2.05 4.85
N THR A 99 13.39 2.36 6.06
CA THR A 99 14.29 2.62 7.20
C THR A 99 15.03 1.37 7.69
N LEU A 100 14.42 0.17 7.54
CA LEU A 100 14.91 -1.08 8.11
C LEU A 100 15.18 -2.18 7.07
N ILE A 101 14.98 -1.88 5.77
CA ILE A 101 15.11 -2.88 4.69
C ILE A 101 16.57 -3.26 4.40
N GLY A 102 17.53 -2.35 4.64
CA GLY A 102 18.94 -2.47 4.22
C GLY A 102 19.56 -3.86 4.43
N PRO A 103 19.55 -4.42 5.65
CA PRO A 103 20.12 -5.75 5.93
C PRO A 103 19.49 -6.92 5.16
N TYR A 104 18.29 -6.74 4.60
CA TYR A 104 17.51 -7.80 3.95
C TYR A 104 17.52 -7.72 2.42
N ILE A 105 18.09 -6.66 1.83
CA ILE A 105 18.05 -6.42 0.37
C ILE A 105 18.58 -7.62 -0.42
N GLU A 106 19.73 -8.17 -0.04
CA GLU A 106 20.32 -9.32 -0.74
C GLU A 106 19.46 -10.58 -0.63
N GLU A 107 18.91 -10.86 0.55
CA GLU A 107 18.05 -12.02 0.76
C GLU A 107 16.75 -11.89 -0.05
N LEU A 108 16.12 -10.71 -0.05
CA LEU A 108 14.93 -10.44 -0.87
C LEU A 108 15.19 -10.69 -2.35
N LYS A 109 16.33 -10.22 -2.87
CA LYS A 109 16.73 -10.43 -4.27
C LYS A 109 16.94 -11.91 -4.56
N SER A 110 17.59 -12.66 -3.66
CA SER A 110 17.80 -14.11 -3.81
C SER A 110 16.49 -14.91 -3.85
N MET A 111 15.44 -14.42 -3.19
CA MET A 111 14.08 -14.98 -3.23
C MET A 111 13.24 -14.51 -4.44
N GLY A 112 13.80 -13.67 -5.32
CA GLY A 112 13.07 -13.07 -6.45
C GLY A 112 12.07 -11.97 -6.05
N ILE A 113 12.11 -11.49 -4.81
CA ILE A 113 11.22 -10.43 -4.30
C ILE A 113 11.81 -9.07 -4.66
N THR A 114 11.66 -8.68 -5.92
CA THR A 114 12.27 -7.46 -6.47
C THR A 114 11.31 -6.29 -6.61
N ASN A 115 10.01 -6.48 -6.34
CA ASN A 115 8.98 -5.45 -6.43
C ASN A 115 8.79 -4.71 -5.09
N ILE A 116 9.34 -3.51 -4.96
CA ILE A 116 9.24 -2.70 -3.73
C ILE A 116 8.46 -1.42 -3.99
N ASN A 117 7.51 -1.15 -3.11
CA ASN A 117 6.78 0.10 -3.04
C ASN A 117 7.35 0.89 -1.86
N LEU A 118 8.16 1.90 -2.15
CA LEU A 118 8.84 2.70 -1.14
C LEU A 118 7.98 3.93 -0.84
N SER A 119 7.56 4.11 0.41
CA SER A 119 6.84 5.32 0.84
C SER A 119 7.83 6.44 1.13
N LEU A 120 7.83 7.49 0.30
CA LEU A 120 8.70 8.66 0.44
C LEU A 120 7.92 9.91 0.03
N ASP A 121 7.35 10.61 1.01
CA ASP A 121 6.51 11.79 0.79
C ASP A 121 7.31 13.10 0.73
N ALA A 122 8.64 13.02 0.67
CA ALA A 122 9.53 14.16 0.63
C ALA A 122 10.92 13.72 0.16
N ILE A 123 11.51 14.46 -0.79
CA ILE A 123 12.90 14.22 -1.26
C ILE A 123 13.91 15.17 -0.60
N ARG A 124 13.44 16.19 0.12
CA ARG A 124 14.29 17.06 0.95
C ARG A 124 14.21 16.64 2.41
N LYS A 125 15.38 16.60 3.08
CA LYS A 125 15.55 16.14 4.46
C LYS A 125 14.62 16.85 5.45
N GLU A 126 14.57 18.18 5.39
CA GLU A 126 13.72 19.00 6.27
C GLU A 126 12.23 18.68 6.13
N THR A 127 11.72 18.53 4.90
CA THR A 127 10.33 18.13 4.68
C THR A 127 10.08 16.71 5.18
N PHE A 128 11.02 15.79 4.92
CA PHE A 128 10.92 14.40 5.38
C PHE A 128 10.78 14.33 6.90
N GLU A 129 11.64 15.03 7.62
CA GLU A 129 11.60 15.08 9.09
C GLU A 129 10.31 15.71 9.59
N LYS A 130 9.85 16.79 8.95
CA LYS A 130 8.57 17.43 9.28
C LYS A 130 7.41 16.45 9.10
N ILE A 131 7.35 15.71 7.99
CA ILE A 131 6.25 14.77 7.73
C ILE A 131 6.34 13.56 8.67
N THR A 132 7.50 12.95 8.82
CA THR A 132 7.68 11.65 9.47
C THR A 132 7.92 11.74 10.98
N ARG A 133 8.28 12.94 11.47
CA ARG A 133 8.72 13.26 12.84
C ARG A 133 9.92 12.42 13.31
N ARG A 134 10.79 12.02 12.38
CA ARG A 134 12.00 11.23 12.64
C ARG A 134 13.12 11.68 11.70
N ASP A 135 14.32 11.86 12.23
CA ASP A 135 15.54 12.03 11.44
C ASP A 135 16.02 10.66 10.95
N GLN A 136 15.53 10.28 9.76
CA GLN A 136 15.85 9.01 9.10
C GLN A 136 16.06 9.18 7.59
N PHE A 137 16.11 10.43 7.09
CA PHE A 137 16.16 10.70 5.65
C PHE A 137 17.38 10.03 5.00
N ASP A 138 18.57 10.19 5.60
CA ASP A 138 19.82 9.68 5.04
C ASP A 138 19.81 8.14 4.93
N VAL A 139 19.22 7.46 5.93
CA VAL A 139 19.04 6.00 5.91
C VAL A 139 18.08 5.57 4.80
N VAL A 140 16.93 6.25 4.69
CA VAL A 140 15.92 5.94 3.67
C VAL A 140 16.46 6.18 2.27
N TYR A 141 17.14 7.31 2.06
CA TYR A 141 17.73 7.65 0.77
C TYR A 141 18.88 6.69 0.42
N GLY A 142 19.76 6.34 1.36
CA GLY A 142 20.79 5.32 1.15
C GLY A 142 20.23 3.96 0.75
N ASN A 143 19.16 3.51 1.40
CA ASN A 143 18.48 2.26 1.04
C ASN A 143 17.74 2.36 -0.30
N LEU A 144 17.14 3.51 -0.64
CA LEU A 144 16.58 3.77 -1.97
C LEU A 144 17.66 3.59 -3.06
N MET A 145 18.81 4.24 -2.91
CA MET A 145 19.91 4.13 -3.86
C MET A 145 20.45 2.70 -3.96
N THR A 146 20.57 1.99 -2.83
CA THR A 146 21.00 0.59 -2.81
C THR A 146 20.01 -0.30 -3.57
N LEU A 147 18.70 -0.11 -3.38
CA LEU A 147 17.69 -0.87 -4.12
C LEU A 147 17.75 -0.58 -5.63
N ILE A 148 18.00 0.68 -6.04
CA ILE A 148 18.17 1.07 -7.44
C ILE A 148 19.40 0.35 -8.03
N ASP A 149 20.56 0.45 -7.39
CA ASP A 149 21.82 -0.19 -7.81
C ASP A 149 21.65 -1.70 -7.97
N LYS A 150 20.91 -2.33 -7.05
CA LYS A 150 20.62 -3.77 -7.08
C LYS A 150 19.55 -4.15 -8.10
N GLY A 151 19.00 -3.20 -8.86
CA GLY A 151 18.05 -3.46 -9.95
C GLY A 151 16.66 -3.88 -9.49
N PHE A 152 16.23 -3.43 -8.30
CA PHE A 152 14.86 -3.65 -7.85
C PHE A 152 13.87 -2.85 -8.71
N ASN A 153 12.67 -3.40 -8.93
CA ASN A 153 11.57 -2.67 -9.52
C ASN A 153 10.93 -1.76 -8.46
N LEU A 154 11.37 -0.50 -8.44
CA LEU A 154 10.98 0.47 -7.42
C LEU A 154 9.83 1.36 -7.85
N ARG A 155 8.82 1.40 -6.98
CA ARG A 155 7.71 2.35 -7.07
C ARG A 155 7.75 3.24 -5.84
N ILE A 156 8.07 4.51 -6.03
CA ILE A 156 8.10 5.49 -4.95
C ILE A 156 6.69 6.05 -4.82
N ASN A 157 6.01 5.79 -3.70
CA ASN A 157 4.71 6.36 -3.41
C ASN A 157 4.89 7.67 -2.63
N PHE A 158 4.27 8.73 -3.14
CA PHE A 158 4.30 10.08 -2.58
C PHE A 158 2.86 10.56 -2.42
N ILE A 159 2.41 10.80 -1.19
CA ILE A 159 1.10 11.41 -0.95
C ILE A 159 1.25 12.93 -1.05
N VAL A 160 0.49 13.58 -1.93
CA VAL A 160 0.52 15.04 -2.04
C VAL A 160 -0.35 15.63 -0.93
N LEU A 161 0.30 16.30 0.02
CA LEU A 161 -0.30 16.85 1.23
C LEU A 161 -0.27 18.38 1.17
N GLU A 162 -1.45 18.99 1.27
CA GLU A 162 -1.58 20.44 1.17
C GLU A 162 -0.81 21.16 2.29
N ASN A 163 -0.05 22.20 1.92
CA ASN A 163 0.80 23.03 2.79
C ASN A 163 1.89 22.26 3.54
N GLN A 164 2.31 21.10 3.01
CA GLN A 164 3.28 20.24 3.66
C GLN A 164 4.44 19.87 2.74
N ASN A 165 4.16 19.33 1.55
CA ASN A 165 5.17 18.71 0.72
C ASN A 165 5.08 18.99 -0.78
N GLU A 166 4.24 19.92 -1.21
CA GLU A 166 3.96 20.08 -2.64
C GLU A 166 5.15 20.62 -3.43
N GLN A 167 6.01 21.36 -2.73
CA GLN A 167 7.29 21.81 -3.23
C GLN A 167 8.27 20.66 -3.57
N ASP A 168 8.01 19.42 -3.08
CA ASP A 168 8.80 18.23 -3.36
C ASP A 168 8.27 17.43 -4.59
N ILE A 169 7.13 17.82 -5.20
CA ILE A 169 6.53 17.13 -6.36
C ILE A 169 7.48 17.11 -7.57
N ILE A 170 8.04 18.26 -7.96
CA ILE A 170 8.96 18.32 -9.11
C ILE A 170 10.34 17.78 -8.74
N PRO A 171 10.94 18.12 -7.57
CA PRO A 171 12.22 17.57 -7.17
C PRO A 171 12.29 16.04 -7.15
N ILE A 172 11.25 15.34 -6.69
CA ILE A 172 11.28 13.87 -6.64
C ILE A 172 11.23 13.23 -8.03
N LEU A 173 10.65 13.90 -9.03
CA LEU A 173 10.64 13.44 -10.42
C LEU A 173 12.03 13.42 -11.04
N LYS A 174 12.96 14.26 -10.56
CA LYS A 174 14.34 14.28 -11.07
C LYS A 174 15.07 12.95 -10.89
N LEU A 175 14.68 12.12 -9.92
CA LEU A 175 15.20 10.75 -9.78
C LEU A 175 14.98 9.93 -11.06
N GLN A 176 13.92 10.23 -11.82
CA GLN A 176 13.59 9.50 -13.04
C GLN A 176 14.46 9.90 -14.22
N GLU A 177 15.19 11.01 -14.17
CA GLU A 177 16.11 11.40 -15.24
C GLU A 177 17.17 10.30 -15.42
N GLU A 178 17.79 9.89 -14.32
CA GLU A 178 18.88 8.90 -14.33
C GLU A 178 18.42 7.47 -14.03
N TYR A 179 17.42 7.29 -13.16
CA TYR A 179 17.09 5.97 -12.61
C TYR A 179 15.75 5.44 -13.15
N PRO A 180 15.64 4.12 -13.41
CA PRO A 180 14.41 3.49 -13.90
C PRO A 180 13.38 3.28 -12.79
N VAL A 181 13.09 4.32 -12.01
CA VAL A 181 12.13 4.31 -10.90
C VAL A 181 10.77 4.83 -11.35
N SER A 182 9.70 4.34 -10.71
CA SER A 182 8.34 4.84 -10.94
C SER A 182 7.87 5.69 -9.76
N VAL A 183 7.77 7.02 -9.90
CA VAL A 183 7.18 7.86 -8.83
C VAL A 183 5.67 7.94 -9.00
N ARG A 184 4.92 7.66 -7.94
CA ARG A 184 3.47 7.61 -7.93
C ARG A 184 2.94 8.62 -6.93
N PHE A 185 2.24 9.62 -7.43
CA PHE A 185 1.57 10.61 -6.62
C PHE A 185 0.19 10.08 -6.20
N LEU A 186 -0.10 10.12 -4.91
CA LEU A 186 -1.38 9.73 -4.35
C LEU A 186 -2.11 10.99 -3.90
N GLU A 187 -3.39 11.07 -4.26
CA GLU A 187 -4.32 12.00 -3.62
C GLU A 187 -4.45 11.68 -2.12
N GLU A 188 -4.56 12.73 -1.30
CA GLU A 188 -4.88 12.59 0.13
C GLU A 188 -6.27 11.98 0.33
N MET A 189 -6.39 11.02 1.25
CA MET A 189 -7.66 10.33 1.53
C MET A 189 -8.22 10.69 2.91
N PRO A 190 -9.54 10.51 3.16
CA PRO A 190 -10.19 10.96 4.39
C PRO A 190 -9.72 10.34 5.71
N PHE A 191 -9.03 9.20 5.63
CA PHE A 191 -8.42 8.50 6.78
C PHE A 191 -6.94 8.86 6.97
N ASN A 192 -6.42 9.76 6.13
CA ASN A 192 -5.14 10.40 6.35
C ASN A 192 -5.39 11.54 7.35
N GLY A 193 -4.68 11.56 8.48
CA GLY A 193 -4.81 12.57 9.54
C GLY A 193 -4.39 14.00 9.15
N GLY A 194 -4.40 14.35 7.87
CA GLY A 194 -4.03 15.67 7.35
C GLY A 194 -5.21 16.65 7.39
N SER A 195 -6.09 16.63 6.38
CA SER A 195 -7.23 17.57 6.34
C SER A 195 -8.42 17.11 7.20
N ARG A 196 -9.11 18.02 7.88
CA ARG A 196 -10.31 17.67 8.70
C ARG A 196 -11.62 17.84 7.94
N ASN A 197 -11.58 18.38 6.72
CA ASN A 197 -12.75 18.60 5.87
C ASN A 197 -12.48 18.08 4.45
N PHE A 198 -12.95 16.86 4.18
CA PHE A 198 -12.71 16.13 2.94
C PHE A 198 -13.90 16.18 1.96
N GLN A 199 -14.61 17.30 1.89
CA GLN A 199 -15.63 17.48 0.83
C GLN A 199 -14.98 17.58 -0.55
N THR A 200 -13.84 18.27 -0.62
CA THR A 200 -12.97 18.38 -1.79
C THR A 200 -11.52 18.35 -1.33
N ILE A 201 -10.61 18.07 -2.26
CA ILE A 201 -9.16 18.22 -2.04
C ILE A 201 -8.60 19.15 -3.13
N LYS A 202 -7.65 20.00 -2.75
CA LYS A 202 -6.94 20.88 -3.69
C LYS A 202 -6.09 20.06 -4.66
N TRP A 203 -5.29 19.14 -4.11
CA TRP A 203 -4.38 18.29 -4.87
C TRP A 203 -5.04 16.99 -5.34
N ASN A 204 -6.11 17.14 -6.12
CA ASN A 204 -6.66 16.01 -6.88
C ASN A 204 -5.77 15.68 -8.09
N TYR A 205 -6.02 14.54 -8.75
CA TYR A 205 -5.20 14.04 -9.84
C TYR A 205 -5.07 15.01 -11.00
N ARG A 206 -6.10 15.82 -11.28
CA ARG A 206 -6.06 16.82 -12.37
C ARG A 206 -5.12 17.96 -12.01
N GLU A 207 -5.20 18.46 -10.79
CA GLU A 207 -4.31 19.55 -10.33
C GLU A 207 -2.85 19.08 -10.22
N ILE A 208 -2.62 17.84 -9.78
CA ILE A 208 -1.27 17.25 -9.79
C ILE A 208 -0.73 17.14 -11.22
N LEU A 209 -1.50 16.60 -12.19
CA LEU A 209 -1.08 16.53 -13.59
C LEU A 209 -0.82 17.91 -14.18
N LYS A 210 -1.70 18.86 -13.90
CA LYS A 210 -1.60 20.23 -14.39
C LYS A 210 -0.31 20.87 -13.87
N TYR A 211 0.00 20.71 -12.59
CA TYR A 211 1.22 21.23 -12.00
C TYR A 211 2.47 20.56 -12.58
N ILE A 212 2.50 19.24 -12.74
CA ILE A 212 3.61 18.54 -13.42
C ILE A 212 3.78 19.06 -14.86
N GLY A 213 2.66 19.27 -15.57
CA GLY A 213 2.64 19.77 -16.95
C GLY A 213 3.19 21.19 -17.13
N THR A 214 3.24 22.03 -16.09
CA THR A 214 3.90 23.35 -16.21
C THR A 214 5.42 23.24 -16.29
N PHE A 215 6.00 22.11 -15.86
CA PHE A 215 7.43 21.85 -15.90
C PHE A 215 7.81 20.85 -17.01
N TYR A 216 6.92 19.91 -17.29
CA TYR A 216 7.09 18.87 -18.32
C TYR A 216 5.89 18.86 -19.27
N PRO A 217 5.77 19.82 -20.20
CA PRO A 217 4.59 19.94 -21.06
C PRO A 217 4.41 18.76 -22.02
N ASP A 218 5.50 18.06 -22.35
CA ASP A 218 5.53 16.98 -23.36
C ASP A 218 5.42 15.57 -22.76
N TYR A 219 4.94 15.42 -21.51
CA TYR A 219 4.71 14.08 -20.97
C TYR A 219 3.63 13.33 -21.77
N GLU A 220 3.77 12.02 -21.88
CA GLU A 220 2.84 11.16 -22.62
C GLU A 220 2.21 10.10 -21.71
N PRO A 221 0.94 9.72 -21.92
CA PRO A 221 0.31 8.63 -21.18
C PRO A 221 0.94 7.28 -21.55
N LEU A 222 1.10 6.42 -20.56
CA LEU A 222 1.52 5.03 -20.72
C LEU A 222 0.33 4.08 -20.59
N GLU A 223 0.28 3.09 -21.47
CA GLU A 223 -0.69 2.02 -21.35
C GLU A 223 -0.52 1.29 -20.01
N SER A 224 -1.65 1.04 -19.36
CA SER A 224 -1.70 0.43 -18.04
C SER A 224 -2.66 -0.75 -18.05
N PRO A 225 -2.36 -1.85 -17.33
CA PRO A 225 -3.31 -2.95 -17.20
C PRO A 225 -4.66 -2.44 -16.66
N GLU A 226 -5.75 -3.10 -17.04
CA GLU A 226 -7.11 -2.73 -16.62
C GLU A 226 -7.27 -2.59 -15.09
N THR A 227 -6.59 -3.44 -14.32
CA THR A 227 -6.60 -3.44 -12.84
C THR A 227 -5.61 -2.45 -12.22
N SER A 228 -4.92 -1.63 -13.02
CA SER A 228 -4.00 -0.61 -12.54
C SER A 228 -4.73 0.44 -11.72
N THR A 229 -4.16 0.79 -10.57
CA THR A 229 -4.67 1.87 -9.72
C THR A 229 -4.07 3.22 -10.08
N SER A 230 -3.05 3.22 -10.96
CA SER A 230 -2.26 4.38 -11.32
C SER A 230 -2.47 4.68 -12.81
N LEU A 231 -2.75 5.95 -13.11
CA LEU A 231 -2.62 6.52 -14.44
C LEU A 231 -1.14 6.81 -14.63
N ASN A 232 -0.47 6.11 -15.54
CA ASN A 232 0.98 6.19 -15.70
C ASN A 232 1.34 7.05 -16.92
N TYR A 233 2.48 7.71 -16.84
CA TYR A 233 2.97 8.68 -17.80
C TYR A 233 4.49 8.59 -17.93
N LYS A 234 5.01 9.01 -19.08
CA LYS A 234 6.44 9.09 -19.37
C LYS A 234 6.80 10.54 -19.68
N ILE A 235 7.92 11.00 -19.14
CA ILE A 235 8.57 12.24 -19.57
C ILE A 235 9.63 11.84 -20.60
N PRO A 236 9.63 12.40 -21.83
CA PRO A 236 10.65 12.10 -22.82
C PRO A 236 12.08 12.31 -22.27
N GLY A 237 12.99 11.39 -22.58
CA GLY A 237 14.38 11.42 -22.14
C GLY A 237 14.65 10.94 -20.72
N HIS A 238 13.63 10.76 -19.87
CA HIS A 238 13.82 10.19 -18.53
C HIS A 238 13.98 8.66 -18.61
N ALA A 239 14.79 8.07 -17.73
CA ALA A 239 14.88 6.62 -17.55
C ALA A 239 13.60 6.03 -16.92
N GLY A 240 13.05 6.71 -15.91
CA GLY A 240 11.89 6.29 -15.13
C GLY A 240 10.53 6.72 -15.70
N SER A 241 9.48 6.59 -14.90
CA SER A 241 8.12 7.02 -15.25
C SER A 241 7.41 7.60 -14.04
N PHE A 242 6.35 8.38 -14.23
CA PHE A 242 5.51 8.79 -13.11
C PHE A 242 4.08 8.29 -13.28
N GLY A 243 3.33 8.31 -12.19
CA GLY A 243 1.92 8.01 -12.24
C GLY A 243 1.15 8.72 -11.15
N ILE A 244 -0.17 8.72 -11.30
CA ILE A 244 -1.07 9.31 -10.31
C ILE A 244 -2.12 8.29 -9.93
N ILE A 245 -2.29 8.12 -8.63
CA ILE A 245 -3.31 7.28 -8.03
C ILE A 245 -4.42 8.22 -7.54
N PRO A 246 -5.55 8.28 -8.27
CA PRO A 246 -6.71 9.10 -7.91
C PRO A 246 -7.47 8.44 -6.75
N SER A 247 -6.82 8.40 -5.58
CA SER A 247 -7.26 7.65 -4.41
C SER A 247 -8.56 8.20 -3.85
N PHE A 248 -8.68 9.53 -3.77
CA PHE A 248 -9.86 10.26 -3.32
C PHE A 248 -10.96 10.30 -4.37
N SER A 249 -10.58 10.56 -5.62
CA SER A 249 -11.45 10.66 -6.80
C SER A 249 -12.00 9.29 -7.26
N ARG A 250 -11.33 8.18 -6.89
CA ARG A 250 -11.81 6.78 -6.98
C ARG A 250 -12.11 6.27 -8.39
N THR A 251 -11.35 6.71 -9.39
CA THR A 251 -11.64 6.39 -10.81
C THR A 251 -11.38 4.93 -11.22
N PHE A 252 -10.82 4.10 -10.33
CA PHE A 252 -10.46 2.68 -10.61
C PHE A 252 -11.35 1.65 -9.89
N CYS A 253 -12.50 2.03 -9.33
CA CYS A 253 -13.34 1.09 -8.56
C CYS A 253 -13.90 -0.08 -9.40
N GLY A 254 -14.19 0.18 -10.68
CA GLY A 254 -14.78 -0.80 -11.60
C GLY A 254 -13.90 -2.02 -11.86
N SER A 255 -12.58 -1.86 -11.82
CA SER A 255 -11.59 -2.92 -12.04
C SER A 255 -10.85 -3.34 -10.76
N CYS A 256 -11.36 -2.97 -9.58
CA CYS A 256 -10.67 -3.22 -8.32
C CYS A 256 -10.63 -4.72 -7.95
N ASN A 257 -9.44 -5.31 -8.00
CA ASN A 257 -9.17 -6.73 -7.74
C ASN A 257 -8.58 -7.03 -6.34
N ARG A 258 -8.63 -6.05 -5.42
CA ARG A 258 -7.90 -6.11 -4.14
C ARG A 258 -8.74 -6.65 -2.99
N LEU A 259 -8.14 -7.53 -2.18
CA LEU A 259 -8.58 -7.94 -0.85
C LEU A 259 -7.55 -7.46 0.16
N ARG A 260 -7.97 -6.90 1.30
CA ARG A 260 -7.07 -6.42 2.35
C ARG A 260 -7.35 -7.16 3.65
N ILE A 261 -6.29 -7.59 4.33
CA ILE A 261 -6.38 -8.20 5.65
C ILE A 261 -5.39 -7.47 6.57
N THR A 262 -5.90 -6.96 7.70
CA THR A 262 -5.09 -6.24 8.69
C THR A 262 -4.25 -7.21 9.53
N ALA A 263 -3.29 -6.68 10.29
CA ALA A 263 -2.45 -7.49 11.17
C ALA A 263 -3.23 -8.17 12.31
N THR A 264 -4.43 -7.66 12.62
CA THR A 264 -5.39 -8.21 13.60
C THR A 264 -6.39 -9.18 12.98
N GLY A 265 -6.35 -9.37 11.65
CA GLY A 265 -7.22 -10.29 10.92
C GLY A 265 -8.50 -9.67 10.35
N ASP A 266 -8.65 -8.34 10.36
CA ASP A 266 -9.84 -7.69 9.81
C ASP A 266 -9.82 -7.75 8.28
N VAL A 267 -10.90 -8.26 7.69
CA VAL A 267 -11.08 -8.36 6.25
C VAL A 267 -11.73 -7.09 5.75
N ILE A 268 -11.02 -6.36 4.90
CA ILE A 268 -11.44 -5.09 4.32
C ILE A 268 -11.60 -5.28 2.81
N THR A 269 -12.82 -5.14 2.33
CA THR A 269 -13.14 -5.23 0.90
C THR A 269 -13.12 -3.88 0.20
N CYS A 270 -13.13 -2.77 0.92
CA CYS A 270 -12.90 -1.45 0.35
C CYS A 270 -12.25 -0.55 1.41
N LEU A 271 -11.26 0.25 0.99
CA LEU A 271 -10.59 1.21 1.88
C LEU A 271 -11.54 2.23 2.51
N TYR A 272 -12.66 2.50 1.85
CA TYR A 272 -13.70 3.43 2.31
C TYR A 272 -14.82 2.77 3.12
N GLY A 273 -14.82 1.44 3.23
CA GLY A 273 -15.84 0.65 3.93
C GLY A 273 -15.32 0.06 5.24
N LYS A 274 -16.23 -0.36 6.12
CA LYS A 274 -15.86 -0.98 7.41
C LYS A 274 -15.25 -2.37 7.17
N PRO A 275 -14.44 -2.89 8.11
CA PRO A 275 -14.17 -4.32 8.18
C PRO A 275 -15.45 -5.15 8.05
N LYS A 276 -15.42 -6.17 7.19
CA LYS A 276 -16.57 -7.03 6.91
C LYS A 276 -16.64 -8.25 7.83
N MET A 277 -15.50 -8.68 8.35
CA MET A 277 -15.33 -9.78 9.29
C MET A 277 -13.92 -9.76 9.88
N ASN A 278 -13.65 -10.59 10.88
CA ASN A 278 -12.30 -10.86 11.37
C ASN A 278 -11.96 -12.35 11.23
N VAL A 279 -10.85 -12.69 10.56
CA VAL A 279 -10.45 -14.09 10.30
C VAL A 279 -9.81 -14.78 11.50
N ARG A 280 -9.41 -14.05 12.55
CA ARG A 280 -8.60 -14.59 13.65
C ARG A 280 -9.32 -15.71 14.40
N GLU A 281 -10.60 -15.54 14.69
CA GLU A 281 -11.39 -16.57 15.37
C GLU A 281 -11.56 -17.82 14.50
N ILE A 282 -11.70 -17.64 13.18
CA ILE A 282 -11.80 -18.73 12.22
C ILE A 282 -10.48 -19.51 12.17
N LEU A 283 -9.35 -18.80 12.09
CA LEU A 283 -8.00 -19.38 12.05
C LEU A 283 -7.65 -20.15 13.32
N ARG A 284 -8.26 -19.80 14.46
CA ARG A 284 -8.08 -20.46 15.76
C ARG A 284 -9.14 -21.52 16.06
N GLY A 285 -10.06 -21.77 15.13
CA GLY A 285 -11.11 -22.78 15.24
C GLY A 285 -10.66 -24.18 14.82
N ASN A 286 -11.60 -25.13 14.85
CA ASN A 286 -11.34 -26.56 14.57
C ASN A 286 -11.18 -26.87 13.07
N ASP A 287 -11.76 -26.07 12.18
CA ASP A 287 -11.68 -26.25 10.71
C ASP A 287 -11.32 -24.93 10.02
N PRO A 288 -10.09 -24.44 10.23
CA PRO A 288 -9.71 -23.09 9.82
C PRO A 288 -9.64 -22.93 8.30
N VAL A 289 -9.24 -23.96 7.55
CA VAL A 289 -9.14 -23.90 6.09
C VAL A 289 -10.52 -23.78 5.45
N SER A 290 -11.44 -24.70 5.76
CA SER A 290 -12.77 -24.69 5.15
C SER A 290 -13.58 -23.48 5.62
N GLY A 291 -13.48 -23.13 6.90
CA GLY A 291 -14.10 -21.93 7.47
C GLY A 291 -13.64 -20.67 6.76
N LEU A 292 -12.32 -20.51 6.56
CA LEU A 292 -11.76 -19.35 5.88
C LEU A 292 -12.21 -19.28 4.41
N LYS A 293 -12.14 -20.40 3.67
CA LYS A 293 -12.60 -20.45 2.27
C LYS A 293 -14.05 -20.01 2.14
N LYS A 294 -14.94 -20.54 2.99
CA LYS A 294 -16.36 -20.19 3.00
C LYS A 294 -16.58 -18.71 3.31
N SER A 295 -15.99 -18.19 4.38
CA SER A 295 -16.21 -16.81 4.82
C SER A 295 -15.65 -15.78 3.84
N ILE A 296 -14.49 -16.05 3.22
CA ILE A 296 -13.90 -15.14 2.21
C ILE A 296 -14.78 -15.06 0.96
N VAL A 297 -15.30 -16.19 0.47
CA VAL A 297 -16.23 -16.21 -0.67
C VAL A 297 -17.49 -15.42 -0.34
N GLU A 298 -18.07 -15.61 0.85
CA GLU A 298 -19.26 -14.88 1.28
C GLU A 298 -19.03 -13.36 1.33
N VAL A 299 -17.92 -12.92 1.91
CA VAL A 299 -17.59 -11.49 2.03
C VAL A 299 -17.30 -10.85 0.68
N ILE A 300 -16.62 -11.58 -0.21
CA ILE A 300 -16.38 -11.12 -1.58
C ILE A 300 -17.69 -11.04 -2.37
N GLY A 301 -18.67 -11.90 -2.10
CA GLY A 301 -20.01 -11.84 -2.70
C GLY A 301 -20.87 -10.64 -2.25
N LYS A 302 -20.41 -9.81 -1.30
CA LYS A 302 -21.15 -8.66 -0.74
C LYS A 302 -20.37 -7.35 -0.85
N ARG A 303 -19.57 -7.17 -1.91
CA ARG A 303 -18.77 -5.95 -2.09
C ARG A 303 -19.64 -4.81 -2.62
N ALA A 304 -19.35 -3.61 -2.15
CA ALA A 304 -19.85 -2.39 -2.76
C ALA A 304 -19.33 -2.26 -4.20
N LYS A 305 -20.12 -1.65 -5.08
CA LYS A 305 -19.73 -1.38 -6.48
C LYS A 305 -18.60 -0.36 -6.51
N THR A 306 -18.71 0.69 -5.71
CA THR A 306 -17.73 1.79 -5.67
C THR A 306 -17.28 2.11 -4.24
N GLY A 307 -16.16 2.82 -4.14
CA GLY A 307 -15.74 3.37 -2.85
C GLY A 307 -16.69 4.44 -2.31
N PHE A 308 -17.49 5.09 -3.16
CA PHE A 308 -18.52 6.05 -2.72
C PHE A 308 -19.66 5.33 -1.98
N GLU A 309 -20.19 4.26 -2.57
CA GLU A 309 -21.18 3.39 -1.93
C GLU A 309 -20.64 2.78 -0.62
N ALA A 310 -19.39 2.29 -0.63
CA ALA A 310 -18.77 1.75 0.58
C ALA A 310 -18.65 2.81 1.71
N GLN A 311 -18.48 4.08 1.36
CA GLN A 311 -18.40 5.17 2.33
C GLN A 311 -19.73 5.49 2.98
N GLU A 312 -20.88 5.18 2.37
CA GLU A 312 -22.20 5.41 2.97
C GLU A 312 -22.42 4.60 4.26
N GLU A 313 -21.67 3.50 4.43
CA GLU A 313 -21.62 2.71 5.67
C GLU A 313 -20.94 3.47 6.84
N HIS A 314 -20.21 4.54 6.53
CA HIS A 314 -19.54 5.45 7.46
C HIS A 314 -20.23 6.81 7.47
N LYS A 315 -21.36 6.94 8.17
CA LYS A 315 -22.03 8.24 8.40
C LYS A 315 -21.29 9.17 9.40
N GLY A 316 -19.99 8.98 9.59
CA GLY A 316 -19.16 9.70 10.56
C GLY A 316 -17.68 9.47 10.29
N VAL A 317 -16.85 10.39 10.77
CA VAL A 317 -15.39 10.51 10.60
C VAL A 317 -14.71 9.13 10.52
N PHE A 318 -13.79 8.96 9.56
CA PHE A 318 -12.92 7.79 9.51
C PHE A 318 -12.04 7.75 10.77
N GLU A 319 -12.41 6.96 11.77
CA GLU A 319 -11.63 6.79 13.00
C GLU A 319 -10.36 5.94 12.79
N ASN A 320 -10.25 5.28 11.64
CA ASN A 320 -9.15 4.35 11.36
C ASN A 320 -7.94 5.05 10.76
N SER A 321 -6.81 4.95 11.44
CA SER A 321 -5.49 5.35 10.94
C SER A 321 -5.03 4.51 9.74
N MET A 322 -4.18 5.08 8.88
CA MET A 322 -3.53 4.34 7.78
C MET A 322 -2.77 3.09 8.27
N THR A 323 -2.17 3.14 9.46
CA THR A 323 -1.50 1.97 10.07
C THR A 323 -2.46 0.86 10.51
N SER A 324 -3.65 1.20 11.01
CA SER A 324 -4.61 0.19 11.48
C SER A 324 -5.30 -0.55 10.34
N ILE A 325 -5.43 0.10 9.18
CA ILE A 325 -5.89 -0.55 7.95
C ILE A 325 -4.76 -1.21 7.17
N GLY A 326 -3.52 -1.15 7.64
CA GLY A 326 -2.41 -1.90 7.05
C GLY A 326 -1.74 -1.26 5.84
N GLY A 327 -1.60 0.07 5.81
CA GLY A 327 -0.83 0.79 4.77
C GLY A 327 -1.32 0.52 3.35
#